data_AF-A0A1Q8EG82-F1
#
_entry.id   AF-A0A1Q8EG82-F1
#
_cell.length_a   1.000
_cell.length_b   1.000
_cell.length_c   1.000
_cell.angle_alpha   90.00
_cell.angle_beta   90.00
_cell.angle_gamma   90.00
#
_symmetry.space_group_name_H-M   'P 1'
#
loop_
_entity.id
_entity.type
_entity.pdbx_description
1 polymer ?
#
loop_
_entity_poly.entity_id
_entity_poly.type
_entity_poly.pdbx_seq_one_letter_code
_entity_poly.pdbx_strand_id
1 'polypeptide(L)'
;MKTKLHYIAVLLLILLIAGLSLANMETVKISYLFGYFKLPLIILILISVLLGAIVASLIGMGKHLAIKNELKEARKELELQKQKLEATLQQV
;
A
#
# COMPACT_ATOMS: atom_id res chain seq x y z
N MET A 1 0.57 24.04 -2.35
CA MET A 1 -0.09 24.05 -1.02
C MET A 1 -0.66 22.69 -0.59
N LYS A 2 -0.93 21.73 -1.50
CA LYS A 2 -1.51 20.41 -1.17
C LYS A 2 -0.57 19.45 -0.42
N THR A 3 0.74 19.57 -0.59
CA THR A 3 1.75 18.71 0.08
C THR A 3 1.92 18.99 1.57
N LYS A 4 1.75 20.24 2.04
CA LYS A 4 1.87 20.57 3.47
C LYS A 4 0.74 19.99 4.32
N LEU A 5 -0.45 19.89 3.74
CA LEU A 5 -1.63 19.33 4.42
C LEU A 5 -1.45 17.85 4.75
N HIS A 6 -0.77 17.09 3.90
CA HIS A 6 -0.48 15.68 4.15
C HIS A 6 0.39 15.49 5.40
N TYR A 7 1.44 16.30 5.57
CA TYR A 7 2.29 16.23 6.77
C TYR A 7 1.51 16.56 8.05
N ILE A 8 0.64 17.56 8.02
CA ILE A 8 -0.20 17.92 9.17
C ILE A 8 -1.18 16.77 9.48
N ALA A 9 -1.79 16.17 8.47
CA ALA A 9 -2.70 15.04 8.65
C ALA A 9 -1.98 13.82 9.23
N VAL A 10 -0.77 13.51 8.76
CA VAL A 10 0.06 12.42 9.31
C VAL A 10 0.45 12.71 10.76
N LEU A 11 0.83 13.95 11.08
CA LEU A 11 1.17 14.33 12.46
C LEU A 11 -0.03 14.17 13.41
N LEU A 12 -1.21 14.63 13.00
CA LEU A 12 -2.45 14.46 13.76
C LEU A 12 -2.79 12.98 13.96
N LEU A 13 -2.60 12.16 12.93
CA LEU A 13 -2.81 10.72 13.01
C LEU A 13 -1.84 10.06 14.01
N ILE A 14 -0.56 10.45 13.99
CA ILE A 14 0.43 9.95 14.97
C ILE A 14 0.02 10.34 16.39
N LEU A 15 -0.42 11.58 16.61
CA LEU A 15 -0.90 12.03 17.92
C LEU A 15 -2.09 11.21 18.41
N LEU A 16 -3.04 10.92 17.51
CA LEU A 16 -4.22 10.11 17.80
C LEU A 16 -3.84 8.66 18.14
N ILE A 17 -2.95 8.05 17.37
CA ILE A 17 -2.44 6.69 17.64
C ILE A 17 -1.71 6.65 18.99
N ALA A 18 -0.89 7.65 19.32
CA ALA A 18 -0.21 7.72 20.60
C ALA A 18 -1.18 7.86 21.79
N GLY A 19 -2.21 8.70 21.65
CA GLY A 19 -3.27 8.84 22.67
C GLY A 19 -4.03 7.54 22.89
N LEU A 20 -4.44 6.86 21.81
CA LEU A 20 -5.10 5.55 21.87
C LEU A 20 -4.18 4.48 22.48
N SER A 21 -2.89 4.51 22.15
CA SER A 21 -1.89 3.60 22.70
C SER A 21 -1.74 3.77 24.22
N LEU A 22 -1.76 5.01 24.72
CA LEU A 22 -1.65 5.28 26.15
C LEU A 22 -2.92 4.90 26.90
N ALA A 23 -4.09 5.22 26.34
CA ALA A 23 -5.38 4.86 26.92
C ALA A 23 -5.62 3.34 26.95
N ASN A 24 -5.06 2.62 25.96
CA ASN A 24 -5.21 1.18 25.79
C ASN A 24 -3.88 0.44 26.06
N MET A 25 -3.07 0.98 26.98
CA MET A 25 -1.80 0.36 27.41
C MET A 25 -2.05 -0.83 28.35
N GLU A 26 -3.09 -1.60 28.07
CA GLU A 26 -3.43 -2.81 28.78
C GLU A 26 -2.47 -3.92 28.37
N THR A 27 -1.87 -4.55 29.37
CA THR A 27 -0.91 -5.62 29.15
C THR A 27 -1.66 -6.93 28.98
N VAL A 28 -1.60 -7.50 27.78
CA VAL A 28 -2.23 -8.78 27.47
C VAL A 28 -1.19 -9.90 27.50
N LYS A 29 -1.57 -11.04 28.08
CA LYS A 29 -0.77 -12.27 28.04
C LYS A 29 -1.03 -12.96 26.72
N ILE A 30 0.02 -13.13 25.92
CA ILE A 30 -0.05 -13.87 24.67
C ILE A 30 0.65 -15.20 24.89
N SER A 31 -0.10 -16.28 24.73
CA SER A 31 0.44 -17.64 24.74
C SER A 31 0.87 -18.01 23.33
N TYR A 32 2.16 -18.24 23.15
CA TYR A 32 2.76 -18.80 21.94
C TYR A 32 2.96 -20.31 22.10
N LEU A 33 3.36 -20.99 21.02
CA LEU A 33 3.59 -22.44 21.01
C LEU A 33 4.57 -22.94 22.10
N PHE A 34 5.51 -22.09 22.54
CA PHE A 34 6.59 -22.49 23.46
C PHE A 34 6.75 -21.57 24.68
N GLY A 35 5.74 -20.76 25.03
CA GLY A 35 5.81 -19.87 26.19
C GLY A 35 4.79 -18.75 26.14
N TYR A 36 4.83 -17.85 27.13
CA TYR A 36 3.97 -16.68 27.17
C TYR A 36 4.78 -15.39 27.35
N PHE A 37 4.35 -14.32 26.66
CA PHE A 37 4.90 -12.99 26.84
C PHE A 37 3.78 -12.00 27.16
N LYS A 38 4.13 -10.97 27.92
CA LYS A 38 3.24 -9.87 28.28
C LYS A 38 3.63 -8.65 27.46
N LEU A 39 2.72 -8.19 26.62
CA LEU A 39 2.93 -7.03 25.75
C LEU A 39 1.68 -6.13 25.81
N PRO A 40 1.81 -4.80 25.65
CA PRO A 40 0.67 -3.91 25.48
C PRO A 40 -0.19 -4.31 24.27
N LEU A 41 -1.52 -4.28 24.42
CA LEU A 41 -2.48 -4.71 23.38
C LEU A 41 -2.28 -3.99 22.04
N ILE A 42 -1.95 -2.69 22.08
CA ILE A 42 -1.70 -1.88 20.89
C ILE A 42 -0.54 -2.41 20.03
N ILE A 43 0.53 -2.93 20.65
CA ILE A 43 1.67 -3.50 19.91
C ILE A 43 1.21 -4.73 19.12
N LEU A 44 0.38 -5.57 19.73
CA LEU A 44 -0.19 -6.74 19.07
C LEU A 44 -1.08 -6.35 17.88
N ILE A 45 -1.95 -5.36 18.04
CA ILE A 45 -2.83 -4.86 16.97
C ILE A 45 -2.00 -4.31 15.81
N LEU A 46 -0.99 -3.49 16.11
CA LEU A 46 -0.13 -2.90 15.07
C LEU A 46 0.60 -3.97 14.26
N ILE A 47 1.15 -5.00 14.92
CA ILE A 47 1.81 -6.13 14.24
C ILE A 47 0.80 -6.90 13.38
N SER A 48 -0.40 -7.17 13.90
CA SER A 48 -1.45 -7.89 13.16
C SER A 48 -1.89 -7.12 11.90
N VAL A 49 -2.16 -5.82 12.03
CA VAL A 49 -2.54 -4.95 10.90
C VAL A 49 -1.40 -4.86 9.90
N LEU A 50 -0.15 -4.73 10.35
CA LEU A 50 1.02 -4.70 9.49
C LEU A 50 1.18 -6.00 8.69
N LEU A 51 1.05 -7.16 9.35
CA LEU A 51 1.08 -8.46 8.68
C LEU A 51 -0.05 -8.60 7.65
N GLY A 52 -1.28 -8.17 8.01
CA GLY A 52 -2.41 -8.13 7.07
C GLY A 52 -2.12 -7.26 5.85
N ALA A 53 -1.54 -6.08 6.04
CA ALA A 53 -1.16 -5.18 4.95
C ALA A 53 -0.05 -5.78 4.06
N ILE A 54 0.94 -6.47 4.64
CA ILE A 54 1.98 -7.18 3.90
C ILE A 54 1.34 -8.27 3.03
N VAL A 55 0.49 -9.12 3.60
CA VAL A 55 -0.20 -10.19 2.85
C VAL A 55 -1.07 -9.61 1.73
N ALA A 56 -1.85 -8.57 2.01
CA ALA A 56 -2.67 -7.89 1.01
C ALA A 56 -1.82 -7.30 -0.13
N SER A 57 -0.68 -6.68 0.20
CA SER A 57 0.27 -6.14 -0.79
C SER A 57 0.86 -7.24 -1.67
N LEU A 58 1.27 -8.36 -1.07
CA LEU A 58 1.80 -9.51 -1.81
C LEU A 58 0.76 -10.10 -2.79
N ILE A 59 -0.49 -10.24 -2.36
CA ILE A 59 -1.60 -10.69 -3.23
C ILE A 59 -1.81 -9.71 -4.39
N GLY A 60 -1.73 -8.40 -4.14
CA GLY A 60 -1.89 -7.36 -5.16
C GLY A 60 -0.73 -7.23 -6.16
N MET A 61 0.46 -7.71 -5.80
CA MET A 61 1.68 -7.52 -6.59
C MET A 61 1.64 -8.21 -7.95
N GLY A 62 1.08 -9.42 -8.03
CA GLY A 62 0.94 -10.17 -9.29
C GLY A 62 0.07 -9.44 -10.32
N LYS A 63 -1.08 -8.90 -9.88
CA LYS A 63 -1.95 -8.08 -10.73
C LYS A 63 -1.25 -6.80 -11.18
N HIS A 64 -0.49 -6.15 -10.29
CA HIS A 64 0.25 -4.94 -10.63
C HIS A 64 1.26 -5.17 -11.76
N LEU A 65 1.92 -6.33 -11.78
CA LEU A 65 2.86 -6.68 -12.84
C LEU A 65 2.15 -6.98 -14.16
N ALA A 66 1.05 -7.73 -14.13
CA ALA A 66 0.22 -8.01 -15.31
C ALA A 66 -0.29 -6.71 -15.96
N ILE A 67 -0.88 -5.82 -15.16
CA ILE A 67 -1.36 -4.51 -15.60
C ILE A 67 -0.22 -3.67 -16.19
N LYS A 68 0.98 -3.70 -15.59
CA LYS A 68 2.14 -2.97 -16.11
C LYS A 68 2.59 -3.51 -17.48
N ASN A 69 2.52 -4.82 -17.70
CA ASN A 69 2.84 -5.44 -18.99
C ASN A 69 1.78 -5.11 -20.04
N GLU A 70 0.49 -5.24 -19.72
CA GLU A 70 -0.62 -4.85 -20.60
C GLU A 70 -0.51 -3.37 -21.00
N LEU A 71 -0.19 -2.49 -20.04
CA LEU A 71 0.01 -1.07 -20.30
C LEU A 71 1.20 -0.80 -21.23
N LYS A 72 2.26 -1.62 -21.16
CA LYS A 72 3.41 -1.51 -22.07
C LYS A 72 3.05 -1.96 -23.48
N GLU A 73 2.32 -3.06 -23.61
CA GLU A 73 1.86 -3.58 -24.90
C GLU A 73 0.86 -2.62 -25.57
N ALA A 74 -0.15 -2.15 -24.83
CA ALA A 74 -1.12 -1.17 -25.31
C ALA A 74 -0.44 0.14 -25.79
N ARG A 75 0.62 0.59 -25.11
CA ARG A 75 1.39 1.77 -25.53
C ARG A 75 2.14 1.53 -26.85
N LYS A 76 2.74 0.36 -27.03
CA LYS A 76 3.41 0.01 -28.30
C LYS A 76 2.43 -0.06 -29.46
N GLU A 77 1.27 -0.69 -29.25
CA GLU A 77 0.23 -0.77 -30.28
C GLU A 77 -0.25 0.62 -30.69
N LEU A 78 -0.42 1.52 -29.70
CA LEU A 78 -0.81 2.91 -29.95
C LEU A 78 0.25 3.69 -30.75
N GLU A 79 1.53 3.51 -30.46
CA GLU A 79 2.61 4.10 -31.27
C GLU A 79 2.63 3.55 -32.70
N LEU A 80 2.48 2.23 -32.87
CA LEU A 80 2.46 1.62 -34.19
C LEU A 80 1.26 2.10 -35.03
N GLN A 81 0.08 2.21 -34.41
CA GLN A 81 -1.11 2.74 -35.09
C GLN A 81 -0.92 4.20 -35.51
N LYS A 82 -0.31 5.04 -34.66
CA LYS A 82 0.01 6.43 -35.02
C LYS A 82 0.96 6.49 -36.21
N GLN A 83 2.04 5.70 -36.20
CA GLN A 83 2.98 5.65 -37.33
C GLN A 83 2.31 5.19 -38.63
N LYS A 84 1.44 4.19 -38.57
CA LYS A 84 0.66 3.73 -39.74
C LYS A 84 -0.27 4.83 -40.26
N LEU A 85 -0.96 5.53 -39.37
CA LEU A 85 -1.85 6.64 -39.73
C LEU A 85 -1.07 7.77 -40.42
N GLU A 86 0.08 8.17 -39.87
CA GLU A 86 0.95 9.18 -40.47
C GLU A 86 1.47 8.76 -41.85
N ALA A 87 1.85 7.49 -42.03
CA ALA A 87 2.28 6.96 -43.32
C ALA A 87 1.14 6.92 -44.36
N THR A 88 -0.09 6.57 -43.96
CA THR A 88 -1.25 6.61 -44.85
C THR A 88 -1.61 8.04 -45.26
N LEU A 89 -1.53 9.00 -44.35
CA LEU A 89 -1.80 10.42 -44.65
C LEU A 89 -0.75 11.05 -45.57
N GLN A 90 0.49 10.55 -45.58
CA GLN A 90 1.55 11.02 -46.50
C GLN A 90 1.44 10.42 -47.92
N GLN A 91 0.62 9.38 -48.10
CA GLN A 91 0.40 8.71 -49.40
C GLN A 91 -0.84 9.22 -50.16
N VAL A 92 -1.63 10.10 -49.54
CA VAL A 92 -2.82 10.78 -50.12
C VAL A 92 -2.45 12.21 -50.48
#